data_AF-A0A143G443-F1
#
_entry.id   AF-A0A143G443-F1
#
_cell.length_a   1.000
_cell.length_b   1.000
_cell.length_c   1.000
_cell.angle_alpha   90.00
_cell.angle_beta   90.00
_cell.angle_gamma   90.00
#
_symmetry.space_group_name_H-M   'P 1'
#
loop_
_entity.id
_entity.type
_entity.pdbx_description
1 polymer ?
#
loop_
_entity_poly.entity_id
_entity_poly.type
_entity_poly.pdbx_seq_one_letter_code
_entity_poly.pdbx_strand_id
1 'polypeptide(L)'
;MRSNKRQACLKDIKLSFDQSGYIDWHFNPRLGDSHNGDADHDQEGDIAVETAPPQFKKPPLYNVVLLNDDYTPMDFVIEVLQQYFALNLDQATEVMLTVHYEGKGIAGVYPRDIAETKANQVNNYARSQSHPLLCQIEPQE
;
A
#
# COMPACT_ATOMS: atom_id res chain seq x y z
N MET A 1 -51.52 -7.11 11.42
CA MET A 1 -50.04 -7.12 11.38
C MET A 1 -49.55 -5.83 10.73
N ARG A 2 -49.09 -4.86 11.51
CA ARG A 2 -48.43 -3.64 11.00
C ARG A 2 -47.20 -3.36 11.86
N SER A 3 -46.04 -3.45 11.23
CA SER A 3 -44.72 -3.37 11.85
C SER A 3 -44.34 -1.90 12.04
N ASN A 4 -44.13 -1.46 13.28
CA ASN A 4 -43.61 -0.13 13.59
C ASN A 4 -42.08 -0.12 13.42
N LYS A 5 -41.58 0.58 12.40
CA LYS A 5 -40.14 0.76 12.16
C LYS A 5 -39.67 2.00 12.92
N ARG A 6 -38.75 1.81 13.88
CA ARG A 6 -38.11 2.89 14.64
C ARG A 6 -37.23 3.73 13.71
N GLN A 7 -37.29 5.04 13.88
CA GLN A 7 -36.54 6.02 13.12
C GLN A 7 -35.27 6.37 13.89
N ALA A 8 -34.10 6.03 13.35
CA ALA A 8 -32.82 6.27 14.00
C ALA A 8 -32.34 7.71 13.79
N CYS A 9 -31.82 8.34 14.86
CA CYS A 9 -31.27 9.69 14.86
C CYS A 9 -29.85 9.69 14.25
N LEU A 10 -29.43 10.81 13.65
CA LEU A 10 -28.07 10.97 13.09
C LEU A 10 -26.95 10.69 14.11
N LYS A 11 -27.24 10.87 15.40
CA LYS A 11 -26.31 10.57 16.49
C LYS A 11 -26.14 9.06 16.69
N ASP A 12 -27.21 8.29 16.51
CA ASP A 12 -27.21 6.83 16.64
C ASP A 12 -26.43 6.17 15.50
N ILE A 13 -26.55 6.74 14.29
CA ILE A 13 -25.77 6.30 13.12
C ILE A 13 -24.28 6.54 13.34
N LYS A 14 -23.92 7.72 13.87
CA LYS A 14 -22.53 8.04 14.17
C LYS A 14 -21.95 7.15 15.27
N LEU A 15 -22.73 6.87 16.31
CA LEU A 15 -22.35 5.92 17.37
C LEU A 15 -22.14 4.49 16.85
N SER A 16 -23.01 4.03 15.92
CA SER A 16 -22.89 2.69 15.35
C SER A 16 -21.62 2.52 14.49
N PHE A 17 -21.19 3.59 13.83
CA PHE A 17 -19.94 3.62 13.07
C PHE A 17 -18.73 3.59 13.99
N ASP A 18 -18.74 4.37 15.07
CA ASP A 18 -17.62 4.42 16.01
C ASP A 18 -17.49 3.13 16.85
N GLN A 19 -18.58 2.39 17.07
CA GLN A 19 -18.55 1.10 17.80
C GLN A 19 -18.18 -0.12 16.96
N SER A 20 -18.53 -0.16 15.67
CA SER A 20 -18.37 -1.37 14.84
C SER A 20 -17.51 -1.19 13.59
N GLY A 21 -17.22 0.05 13.18
CA GLY A 21 -16.53 0.39 11.93
C GLY A 21 -17.34 0.11 10.67
N TYR A 22 -18.56 -0.42 10.77
CA TYR A 22 -19.44 -0.73 9.64
C TYR A 22 -20.68 0.15 9.66
N ILE A 23 -20.89 0.91 8.58
CA ILE A 23 -22.21 1.50 8.29
C ILE A 23 -23.04 0.44 7.58
N ASP A 24 -24.14 0.02 8.22
CA ASP A 24 -25.15 -0.83 7.60
C ASP A 24 -25.99 0.01 6.60
N TRP A 25 -25.80 -0.27 5.30
CA TRP A 25 -26.46 0.41 4.17
C TRP A 25 -27.99 0.23 4.13
N HIS A 26 -28.58 -0.57 5.02
CA HIS A 26 -30.03 -0.74 5.12
C HIS A 26 -30.76 0.30 5.99
N PHE A 27 -30.05 1.23 6.64
CA PHE A 27 -30.67 2.30 7.44
C PHE A 27 -31.09 3.51 6.58
N ASN A 28 -32.39 3.67 6.35
CA ASN A 28 -32.96 4.87 5.70
C ASN A 28 -33.77 5.70 6.73
N PRO A 29 -33.31 6.90 7.14
CA PRO A 29 -33.95 7.65 8.23
C PRO A 29 -35.10 8.48 7.66
N ARG A 30 -36.34 8.18 8.08
CA ARG A 30 -37.50 9.05 7.82
C ARG A 30 -37.88 9.75 9.10
N LEU A 31 -37.62 11.05 9.25
CA LEU A 31 -37.91 11.93 10.41
C LEU A 31 -39.42 12.01 10.79
N GLY A 32 -39.70 12.10 12.10
CA GLY A 32 -41.03 11.98 12.70
C GLY A 32 -40.95 12.09 14.23
N ASP A 33 -41.51 13.20 14.69
CA ASP A 33 -41.48 13.86 16.01
C ASP A 33 -42.28 13.15 17.14
N SER A 34 -41.89 13.41 18.41
CA SER A 34 -42.72 13.53 19.65
C SER A 34 -42.28 12.78 20.93
N HIS A 35 -42.07 13.61 21.98
CA HIS A 35 -42.41 13.51 23.43
C HIS A 35 -41.79 12.51 24.46
N ASN A 36 -41.03 13.12 25.40
CA ASN A 36 -41.21 13.23 26.87
C ASN A 36 -41.02 12.03 27.86
N GLY A 37 -40.24 12.26 28.93
CA GLY A 37 -40.44 11.60 30.26
C GLY A 37 -39.21 11.13 31.06
N ASP A 38 -38.70 11.98 31.94
CA ASP A 38 -38.17 11.82 33.33
C ASP A 38 -37.39 10.58 33.86
N ALA A 39 -36.23 10.93 34.48
CA ALA A 39 -35.72 10.62 35.84
C ALA A 39 -35.03 9.28 36.24
N ASP A 40 -33.74 9.46 36.57
CA ASP A 40 -32.98 9.09 37.81
C ASP A 40 -32.35 7.70 38.04
N HIS A 41 -31.15 7.76 38.66
CA HIS A 41 -30.27 6.74 39.29
C HIS A 41 -29.40 5.81 38.42
N ASP A 42 -28.08 6.10 38.38
CA ASP A 42 -27.00 5.31 39.01
C ASP A 42 -25.63 5.78 38.46
N GLN A 43 -24.88 6.53 39.28
CA GLN A 43 -23.48 6.89 38.97
C GLN A 43 -22.57 5.73 39.35
N GLU A 44 -22.56 4.69 38.53
CA GLU A 44 -21.48 3.71 38.50
C GLU A 44 -20.38 4.26 37.59
N GLY A 45 -19.18 4.42 38.16
CA GLY A 45 -18.05 5.07 37.49
C GLY A 45 -17.64 4.34 36.21
N ASP A 46 -18.18 4.80 35.08
CA ASP A 46 -17.73 4.45 33.74
C ASP A 46 -16.37 5.10 33.49
N ILE A 47 -15.31 4.40 33.87
CA ILE A 47 -13.95 4.78 33.51
C ILE A 47 -13.76 4.37 32.05
N ALA A 48 -14.17 5.27 31.14
CA ALA A 48 -13.96 5.10 29.72
C ALA A 48 -12.46 5.00 29.42
N VAL A 49 -11.97 3.78 29.18
CA VAL A 49 -10.59 3.56 28.70
C VAL A 49 -10.55 4.00 27.25
N GLU A 50 -10.07 5.22 27.02
CA GLU A 50 -9.86 5.75 25.68
C GLU A 50 -8.74 4.95 25.01
N THR A 51 -9.10 4.11 24.03
CA THR A 51 -8.11 3.35 23.24
C THR A 51 -7.24 4.32 22.44
N ALA A 52 -5.94 4.30 22.72
CA ALA A 52 -4.98 5.12 21.98
C ALA A 52 -5.07 4.86 20.46
N PRO A 53 -4.91 5.91 19.63
CA PRO A 53 -4.98 5.75 18.19
C PRO A 53 -3.92 4.74 17.69
N PRO A 54 -4.25 3.90 16.70
CA PRO A 54 -3.35 2.88 16.19
C PRO A 54 -2.08 3.51 15.62
N GLN A 55 -0.92 2.95 15.99
CA GLN A 55 0.38 3.39 15.45
C GLN A 55 0.67 2.67 14.13
N PHE A 56 0.79 3.44 13.04
CA PHE A 56 1.15 2.91 11.73
C PHE A 56 2.66 2.98 11.51
N LYS A 57 3.27 1.83 11.20
CA LYS A 57 4.67 1.78 10.75
C LYS A 57 4.73 1.94 9.24
N LYS A 58 5.70 2.72 8.76
CA LYS A 58 5.99 2.80 7.32
C LYS A 58 6.50 1.44 6.81
N PRO A 59 6.09 0.98 5.62
CA PRO A 59 6.60 -0.25 5.05
C PRO A 59 8.13 -0.19 4.85
N PRO A 60 8.86 -1.30 5.05
CA PRO A 60 10.28 -1.36 4.72
C PRO A 60 10.48 -1.24 3.20
N LEU A 61 11.51 -0.51 2.82
CA LEU A 61 11.90 -0.29 1.44
C LEU A 61 12.99 -1.30 1.02
N TYR A 62 13.03 -1.60 -0.27
CA TYR A 62 13.93 -2.54 -0.89
C TYR A 62 14.54 -1.92 -2.15
N ASN A 63 15.83 -2.14 -2.33
CA ASN A 63 16.56 -1.77 -3.54
C ASN A 63 16.34 -2.87 -4.59
N VAL A 64 15.98 -2.48 -5.81
CA VAL A 64 16.00 -3.36 -6.98
C VAL A 64 17.36 -3.19 -7.66
N VAL A 65 18.13 -4.27 -7.73
CA VAL A 65 19.53 -4.26 -8.12
C VAL A 65 19.71 -5.08 -9.40
N LEU A 66 20.47 -4.53 -10.35
CA LEU A 66 20.97 -5.25 -11.52
C LEU A 66 22.40 -5.71 -11.26
N LEU A 67 22.71 -6.94 -11.67
CA LEU A 67 24.03 -7.54 -11.55
C LEU A 67 24.71 -7.62 -12.91
N ASN A 68 26.01 -7.34 -12.92
CA ASN A 68 26.83 -7.39 -14.13
C ASN A 68 27.03 -8.81 -14.63
N ASP A 69 27.13 -8.94 -15.95
CA ASP A 69 27.48 -10.17 -16.65
C ASP A 69 28.17 -9.84 -17.98
N ASP A 70 28.87 -10.81 -18.57
CA ASP A 70 29.70 -10.59 -19.77
C ASP A 70 28.94 -10.73 -21.11
N TYR A 71 27.64 -11.02 -21.10
CA TYR A 71 26.88 -11.42 -22.29
C TYR A 71 25.68 -10.53 -22.61
N THR A 72 25.14 -9.80 -21.64
CA THR A 72 24.03 -8.88 -21.83
C THR A 72 24.53 -7.58 -22.48
N PRO A 73 23.99 -7.17 -23.65
CA PRO A 73 24.38 -5.91 -24.29
C PRO A 73 24.04 -4.68 -23.45
N MET A 74 24.87 -3.63 -23.51
CA MET A 74 24.64 -2.36 -22.80
C MET A 74 23.31 -1.70 -23.18
N ASP A 75 22.97 -1.68 -24.47
CA ASP A 75 21.72 -1.09 -24.96
C ASP A 75 20.49 -1.81 -24.40
N PHE A 76 20.57 -3.12 -24.19
CA PHE A 76 19.50 -3.91 -23.57
C PHE A 76 19.29 -3.51 -22.11
N VAL A 77 20.38 -3.27 -21.35
CA VAL A 77 20.30 -2.80 -19.97
C VAL A 77 19.65 -1.41 -19.92
N ILE A 78 20.01 -0.51 -20.83
CA ILE A 78 19.39 0.82 -20.94
C ILE A 78 17.89 0.70 -21.24
N GLU A 79 17.49 -0.15 -22.18
CA GLU A 79 16.09 -0.41 -22.51
C GLU A 79 15.29 -0.89 -21.30
N VAL A 80 15.84 -1.86 -20.55
CA VAL A 80 15.24 -2.37 -19.31
C VAL A 80 15.04 -1.24 -18.30
N LEU A 81 16.05 -0.40 -18.10
CA LEU A 81 16.02 0.72 -17.17
C LEU A 81 14.96 1.77 -17.56
N GLN A 82 14.84 2.08 -18.85
CA GLN A 82 13.81 3.00 -19.34
C GLN A 82 12.40 2.42 -19.23
N GLN A 83 12.21 1.16 -19.65
CA GLN A 83 10.89 0.55 -19.74
C GLN A 83 10.30 0.19 -18.37
N TYR A 84 11.10 -0.38 -17.47
CA TYR A 84 10.60 -0.91 -16.20
C TYR A 84 10.80 0.05 -15.02
N PHE A 85 11.75 0.99 -15.11
CA PHE A 85 12.07 1.92 -14.02
C PHE A 85 11.78 3.38 -14.38
N ALA A 86 11.32 3.65 -15.61
CA ALA A 86 10.99 4.99 -16.09
C ALA A 86 12.15 5.99 -15.96
N LEU A 87 13.40 5.50 -16.05
CA LEU A 87 14.58 6.33 -16.11
C LEU A 87 14.66 7.01 -17.49
N ASN A 88 15.15 8.23 -17.54
CA ASN A 88 15.53 8.84 -18.81
C ASN A 88 16.83 8.22 -19.34
N LEU A 89 17.23 8.56 -20.57
CA LEU A 89 18.44 7.99 -21.20
C LEU A 89 19.70 8.26 -20.38
N ASP A 90 19.89 9.47 -19.89
CA ASP A 90 21.10 9.84 -19.16
C ASP A 90 21.21 9.07 -17.84
N GLN A 91 20.11 8.99 -17.07
CA GLN A 91 20.01 8.21 -15.84
C GLN A 91 20.21 6.71 -16.08
N ALA A 92 19.58 6.18 -17.13
CA ALA A 92 19.73 4.77 -17.47
C ALA A 92 21.17 4.43 -17.88
N THR A 93 21.82 5.33 -18.61
CA THR A 93 23.23 5.17 -19.01
C THR A 93 24.15 5.21 -17.80
N GLU A 94 23.92 6.14 -16.87
CA GLU A 94 24.69 6.21 -15.62
C GLU A 94 24.58 4.91 -14.82
N VAL A 95 23.36 4.44 -14.56
CA VAL A 95 23.13 3.19 -13.82
C VAL A 95 23.73 1.98 -14.56
N MET A 96 23.60 1.92 -15.88
CA MET A 96 24.20 0.86 -16.70
C MET A 96 25.72 0.83 -16.55
N LEU A 97 26.38 2.00 -16.61
CA LEU A 97 27.83 2.09 -16.44
C LEU A 97 28.25 1.68 -15.02
N THR A 98 27.46 2.05 -14.00
CA THR A 98 27.68 1.60 -12.62
C THR A 98 27.61 0.07 -12.54
N VAL A 99 26.58 -0.57 -13.11
CA VAL A 99 26.49 -2.03 -13.16
C VAL A 99 27.75 -2.61 -13.80
N HIS A 100 28.15 -2.09 -14.96
CA HIS A 100 29.30 -2.60 -15.72
C HIS A 100 30.63 -2.53 -14.96
N TYR A 101 30.92 -1.39 -14.33
CA TYR A 101 32.22 -1.17 -13.68
C TYR A 101 32.26 -1.62 -12.21
N GLU A 102 31.16 -1.51 -11.47
CA GLU A 102 31.08 -1.82 -10.04
C GLU A 102 30.52 -3.22 -9.77
N GLY A 103 30.04 -3.92 -10.81
CA GLY A 103 29.49 -5.26 -10.74
C GLY A 103 28.02 -5.32 -10.34
N LYS A 104 27.47 -4.24 -9.77
CA LYS A 104 26.04 -4.09 -9.47
C LYS A 104 25.61 -2.63 -9.48
N GLY A 105 24.33 -2.39 -9.72
CA GLY A 105 23.75 -1.03 -9.71
C GLY A 105 22.29 -1.03 -9.27
N ILE A 106 21.87 0.04 -8.60
CA ILE A 106 20.49 0.20 -8.12
C ILE A 106 19.64 0.79 -9.25
N ALA A 107 18.65 0.03 -9.70
CA ALA A 107 17.69 0.47 -10.70
C ALA A 107 16.52 1.27 -10.11
N GLY A 108 16.18 1.03 -8.84
CA GLY A 108 15.14 1.79 -8.13
C GLY A 108 14.89 1.28 -6.71
N VAL A 109 14.08 2.01 -5.95
CA VAL A 109 13.75 1.72 -4.55
C VAL A 109 12.24 1.67 -4.38
N TYR A 110 11.72 0.56 -3.85
CA TYR A 110 10.30 0.32 -3.73
C TYR A 110 9.93 -0.46 -2.46
N PRO A 111 8.66 -0.44 -2.02
CA PRO A 111 8.14 -1.44 -1.08
C PRO A 111 8.35 -2.86 -1.63
N ARG A 112 8.50 -3.83 -0.72
CA ARG A 112 8.84 -5.23 -1.04
C ARG A 112 8.07 -5.80 -2.23
N ASP A 113 6.74 -5.77 -2.20
CA ASP A 113 5.91 -6.42 -3.22
C ASP A 113 6.12 -5.83 -4.62
N ILE A 114 6.35 -4.52 -4.70
CA ILE A 114 6.64 -3.81 -5.95
C ILE A 114 8.05 -4.16 -6.43
N ALA A 115 9.02 -4.19 -5.52
CA ALA A 115 10.40 -4.56 -5.82
C ALA A 115 10.48 -5.99 -6.38
N GLU A 116 9.84 -6.96 -5.72
CA GLU A 116 9.77 -8.37 -6.16
C GLU A 116 9.12 -8.48 -7.54
N THR A 117 8.01 -7.76 -7.76
CA THR A 117 7.32 -7.76 -9.05
C THR A 117 8.19 -7.21 -10.17
N LYS A 118 8.86 -6.06 -9.95
CA LYS A 118 9.75 -5.46 -10.95
C LYS A 118 10.94 -6.34 -11.27
N ALA A 119 11.60 -6.90 -10.25
CA ALA A 119 12.73 -7.82 -10.46
C ALA A 119 12.32 -9.05 -11.29
N ASN A 120 11.15 -9.63 -10.99
CA ASN A 120 10.61 -10.76 -11.76
C ASN A 120 10.27 -10.38 -13.20
N GLN A 121 9.68 -9.20 -13.44
CA GLN A 121 9.38 -8.71 -14.79
C GLN A 121 10.66 -8.57 -15.64
N VAL A 122 11.70 -7.94 -15.08
CA VAL A 122 12.99 -7.76 -15.75
C VAL A 122 13.65 -9.10 -16.05
N ASN A 123 13.70 -10.00 -15.07
CA ASN A 123 14.28 -11.34 -15.24
C ASN A 123 13.56 -12.15 -16.33
N ASN A 124 12.23 -12.08 -16.37
CA ASN A 124 11.45 -12.79 -17.38
C ASN A 124 11.68 -12.18 -18.78
N TYR A 125 11.79 -10.85 -18.86
CA TYR A 125 12.09 -10.18 -20.12
C TYR A 125 13.49 -10.55 -20.64
N ALA A 126 14.51 -10.48 -19.79
CA ALA A 126 15.87 -10.88 -20.12
C ALA A 126 15.94 -12.32 -20.64
N ARG A 127 15.29 -13.27 -19.94
CA ARG A 127 15.20 -14.66 -20.41
C ARG A 127 14.50 -14.79 -21.76
N SER A 128 13.43 -14.03 -22.00
CA SER A 128 12.72 -14.05 -23.29
C SER A 128 13.59 -13.54 -24.45
N GLN A 129 14.53 -12.63 -24.18
CA GLN A 129 15.49 -12.10 -25.14
C GLN A 129 16.82 -12.88 -25.14
N SER A 130 16.89 -14.01 -24.42
CA SER A 130 18.10 -14.85 -24.31
C SER A 130 19.32 -14.14 -23.70
N HIS A 131 19.10 -13.19 -22.80
CA HIS A 131 20.14 -12.52 -22.01
C HIS A 131 20.20 -13.09 -20.58
N PRO A 132 21.40 -13.33 -20.02
CA PRO A 132 21.56 -13.86 -18.66
C PRO A 132 21.44 -12.79 -17.56
N LEU A 133 21.05 -11.55 -17.90
CA LEU A 133 20.87 -10.44 -16.96
C LEU A 133 20.07 -10.86 -15.72
N LEU A 134 20.64 -10.60 -14.55
CA LEU A 134 20.03 -10.91 -13.26
C LEU A 134 19.62 -9.64 -12.51
N CYS A 135 18.35 -9.61 -12.12
CA CYS A 135 17.75 -8.59 -11.28
C CYS A 135 17.28 -9.20 -9.95
N GLN A 136 17.67 -8.61 -8.83
CA GLN A 136 17.29 -9.06 -7.48
C GLN A 136 16.86 -7.90 -6.58
N ILE A 137 16.31 -8.24 -5.42
CA ILE A 137 15.98 -7.25 -4.39
C ILE A 137 16.90 -7.39 -3.18
N GLU A 138 17.32 -6.27 -2.62
CA GLU A 138 18.12 -6.20 -1.40
C GLU A 138 17.38 -5.29 -0.40
N PRO A 139 17.37 -5.61 0.91
CA PRO A 139 16.86 -4.68 1.93
C PRO A 139 17.58 -3.35 1.81
N GLN A 140 16.84 -2.24 1.88
CA GLN A 140 17.45 -0.93 1.96
C GLN A 140 17.95 -0.72 3.40
N GLU A 141 19.27 -0.59 3.57
CA GLU A 141 19.90 -0.24 4.85
C GLU A 141 19.59 1.21 5.28
#